data_AF-A0A956GYR0-F1
#
_entry.id   AF-A0A956GYR0-F1
#
_cell.length_a   1.000
_cell.length_b   1.000
_cell.length_c   1.000
_cell.angle_alpha   90.00
_cell.angle_beta   90.00
_cell.angle_gamma   90.00
#
_symmetry.space_group_name_H-M   'P 1'
#
loop_
_entity.id
_entity.type
_entity.pdbx_description
1 polymer ?
#
loop_
_entity_poly.entity_id
_entity_poly.type
_entity_poly.pdbx_seq_one_letter_code
_entity_poly.pdbx_strand_id
1 'polypeptide(L)' 'MKELRFSREVYAGEAVDQAVKTWSRFADFELSQTDEHWIVKLTPKHADAARQIIGEFGNYVLGLTVDRGGAG' A
#
# COMPACT_ATOMS: atom_id res chain seq x y z
N MET A 1 -2.12 11.29 8.84
CA MET A 1 -1.51 9.95 8.74
C MET A 1 -2.60 8.89 8.81
N LYS A 2 -2.55 7.86 7.95
CA LYS A 2 -3.46 6.71 7.95
C LYS A 2 -2.63 5.42 7.90
N GLU A 3 -3.00 4.44 8.71
CA GLU A 3 -2.43 3.09 8.67
C GLU A 3 -3.30 2.18 7.80
N LEU A 4 -2.67 1.43 6.90
CA LEU A 4 -3.23 0.36 6.10
C LEU A 4 -2.49 -0.94 6.41
N ARG A 5 -3.23 -2.04 6.49
CA ARG A 5 -2.70 -3.37 6.79
C ARG A 5 -3.05 -4.32 5.65
N PHE A 6 -2.03 -5.00 5.14
CA PHE A 6 -2.17 -5.96 4.04
C PHE A 6 -1.76 -7.34 4.55
N SER A 7 -2.68 -8.31 4.55
CA SER A 7 -2.38 -9.68 4.98
C SER A 7 -1.27 -10.28 4.12
N ARG A 8 -0.27 -10.91 4.74
CA ARG A 8 0.84 -11.59 4.05
C ARG A 8 0.42 -12.87 3.34
N GLU A 9 -0.75 -13.41 3.68
CA GLU A 9 -1.36 -14.55 2.96
C GLU A 9 -1.91 -14.14 1.59
N VAL A 10 -2.34 -12.88 1.45
CA VAL A 10 -2.98 -12.37 0.24
C VAL A 10 -2.03 -11.50 -0.57
N TYR A 11 -1.27 -10.64 0.08
CA TYR A 11 -0.48 -9.60 -0.56
C TYR A 11 1.00 -9.94 -0.62
N ALA A 12 1.54 -9.93 -1.85
CA ALA A 12 2.97 -10.05 -2.08
C ALA A 12 3.71 -8.82 -1.53
N GLY A 13 4.79 -9.03 -0.78
CA GLY A 13 5.58 -7.94 -0.20
C GLY A 13 6.16 -7.01 -1.27
N GLU A 14 6.56 -7.56 -2.41
CA GLU A 14 7.06 -6.82 -3.56
C GLU A 14 6.00 -5.92 -4.20
N ALA A 15 4.72 -6.31 -4.13
CA ALA A 15 3.62 -5.47 -4.60
C ALA A 15 3.43 -4.26 -3.67
N VAL A 16 3.54 -4.47 -2.35
CA VAL A 16 3.48 -3.38 -1.35
C VAL A 16 4.67 -2.43 -1.50
N ASP A 17 5.89 -2.97 -1.62
CA ASP A 17 7.12 -2.19 -1.82
C ASP A 17 7.08 -1.36 -3.12
N GLN A 18 6.66 -1.98 -4.23
CA GLN A 18 6.49 -1.27 -5.49
C GLN A 18 5.44 -0.15 -5.37
N ALA A 19 4.30 -0.40 -4.72
CA ALA A 19 3.27 0.62 -4.53
C ALA A 19 3.80 1.81 -3.75
N VAL A 20 4.51 1.58 -2.63
CA VAL A 20 5.14 2.65 -1.83
C VAL A 20 6.07 3.50 -2.69
N LYS A 21 6.93 2.87 -3.51
CA LYS A 21 7.85 3.57 -4.41
C LYS A 21 7.12 4.40 -5.46
N THR A 22 6.14 3.81 -6.15
CA THR A 22 5.37 4.48 -7.21
C THR A 22 4.59 5.69 -6.68
N TRP A 23 4.09 5.62 -5.45
CA TRP A 23 3.21 6.66 -4.88
C TRP A 23 3.93 7.71 -4.03
N SER A 24 5.23 7.55 -3.74
CA SER A 24 6.06 8.45 -2.93
C SER A 24 6.01 9.95 -3.32
N ARG A 25 5.67 10.26 -4.58
CA ARG A 25 5.47 11.64 -5.03
C ARG A 25 4.21 12.30 -4.45
N PHE A 26 3.21 11.53 -4.02
CA PHE A 26 1.90 12.02 -3.56
C PHE A 26 1.72 11.98 -2.04
N ALA A 27 2.43 11.08 -1.37
CA ALA A 27 2.37 10.88 0.07
C ALA A 27 3.74 10.42 0.58
N ASP A 28 4.00 10.67 1.87
CA ASP A 28 5.11 10.04 2.58
C ASP A 28 4.64 8.69 3.13
N PHE A 29 5.52 7.70 3.09
CA PHE A 29 5.20 6.31 3.44
C PHE A 29 6.23 5.75 4.42
N GLU A 30 5.74 5.07 5.44
CA GLU A 30 6.52 4.19 6.29
C GLU A 30 6.02 2.76 6.07
N LEU A 31 6.92 1.88 5.62
CA LEU A 31 6.65 0.46 5.45
C LEU A 31 7.30 -0.31 6.59
N SER A 32 6.51 -1.11 7.29
CA SER A 32 6.98 -2.12 8.23
C SER A 32 6.22 -3.42 8.03
N GLN A 33 6.62 -4.47 8.73
CA GLN A 33 5.96 -5.77 8.68
C GLN A 33 5.79 -6.35 10.08
N THR A 34 4.74 -7.15 10.23
CA THR A 34 4.57 -8.11 11.32
C THR A 34 4.62 -9.53 10.74
N ASP A 35 4.41 -10.54 11.58
CA ASP A 35 4.31 -11.92 11.12
C ASP A 35 3.13 -12.13 10.15
N GLU A 36 2.05 -11.37 10.33
CA GLU A 36 0.80 -11.55 9.58
C GLU A 36 0.55 -10.48 8.51
N HIS A 37 1.15 -9.28 8.65
CA HIS A 37 0.77 -8.13 7.83
C HIS A 37 1.97 -7.31 7.34
N TRP A 38 1.84 -6.78 6.12
CA TRP A 38 2.56 -5.57 5.72
C TRP A 38 1.80 -4.36 6.24
N ILE A 39 2.50 -3.49 6.98
CA ILE A 39 1.93 -2.28 7.57
C ILE A 39 2.45 -1.08 6.79
N VAL A 40 1.54 -0.32 6.18
CA VAL A 40 1.86 0.92 5.49
C VAL A 40 1.22 2.07 6.24
N LYS A 41 2.03 2.95 6.81
CA LYS A 41 1.56 4.25 7.28
C LYS A 41 1.79 5.27 6.19
N LEU A 42 0.74 5.97 5.80
CA LEU A 42 0.80 6.96 4.74
C LEU A 42 0.34 8.34 5.22
N THR A 43 1.05 9.36 4.78
CA THR A 43 0.74 10.77 5.07
C THR A 43 0.64 11.52 3.75
N PRO A 44 -0.59 11.82 3.28
CA PRO A 44 -0.79 12.58 2.05
C PRO A 44 -0.14 13.96 2.14
N LYS A 45 0.56 14.36 1.07
CA LYS A 45 1.21 15.69 1.00
C LYS A 45 0.21 16.82 0.76
N HIS A 46 -0.97 16.50 0.23
CA HIS A 46 -2.05 17.44 -0.03
C HIS A 46 -3.35 16.93 0.61
N ALA A 47 -3.99 17.76 1.43
CA ALA A 47 -5.20 17.40 2.17
C ALA A 47 -6.37 17.07 1.23
N ASP A 48 -6.52 17.81 0.13
CA ASP A 48 -7.64 17.67 -0.81
C ASP A 48 -7.63 16.30 -1.53
N ALA A 49 -6.45 15.72 -1.72
CA ALA A 49 -6.26 14.42 -2.36
C ALA A 49 -6.23 13.26 -1.35
N ALA A 50 -6.25 13.52 -0.04
CA ALA A 50 -5.99 12.51 0.99
C ALA A 50 -6.95 11.32 0.92
N ARG A 51 -8.26 11.59 0.77
CA ARG A 51 -9.28 10.54 0.68
C ARG A 51 -9.09 9.66 -0.55
N GLN A 52 -8.78 10.27 -1.70
CA GLN A 52 -8.54 9.56 -2.94
C GLN A 52 -7.26 8.73 -2.86
N ILE A 53 -6.14 9.30 -2.39
CA ILE A 53 -4.86 8.59 -2.25
C ILE A 53 -5.03 7.34 -1.36
N ILE A 54 -5.73 7.46 -0.23
CA ILE A 54 -5.93 6.32 0.68
C ILE A 54 -6.74 5.20 0.00
N GLY A 55 -7.79 5.53 -0.75
CA GLY A 55 -8.62 4.53 -1.43
C GLY A 55 -7.90 3.87 -2.62
N GLU A 56 -7.26 4.68 -3.46
CA GLU A 56 -6.60 4.19 -4.67
C GLU A 56 -5.31 3.43 -4.38
N PHE A 57 -4.57 3.79 -3.33
CA PHE A 57 -3.34 3.09 -2.95
C PHE A 57 -3.62 1.61 -2.64
N GLY A 58 -4.67 1.32 -1.87
CA GLY A 58 -5.04 -0.07 -1.55
C GLY A 58 -5.40 -0.89 -2.80
N ASN A 59 -6.19 -0.30 -3.71
CA ASN A 59 -6.55 -0.93 -4.98
C ASN A 59 -5.33 -1.20 -5.87
N TYR A 60 -4.38 -0.26 -5.90
CA TYR A 60 -3.15 -0.41 -6.65
C TYR A 60 -2.29 -1.57 -6.12
N VAL A 61 -2.14 -1.68 -4.80
CA VAL A 61 -1.43 -2.81 -4.16
C VAL A 61 -2.10 -4.15 -4.51
N LEU A 62 -3.43 -4.21 -4.49
CA LEU A 62 -4.19 -5.40 -4.87
C LEU A 62 -3.99 -5.77 -6.35
N GLY A 63 -4.04 -4.79 -7.26
CA GLY A 63 -3.78 -5.01 -8.68
C GLY A 63 -2.39 -5.59 -8.94
N LEU A 64 -1.35 -4.99 -8.33
CA LEU A 64 0.03 -5.49 -8.41
C LEU A 64 0.22 -6.90 -7.85
N THR A 65 -0.61 -7.27 -6.88
CA THR A 65 -0.62 -8.58 -6.23
C THR A 65 -1.25 -9.64 -7.15
N VAL A 66 -2.39 -9.31 -7.77
CA VAL A 66 -3.05 -10.14 -8.78
C VAL A 66 -2.18 -10.35 -10.03
N ASP A 67 -1.56 -9.29 -10.56
CA ASP A 67 -0.69 -9.36 -11.74
C ASP A 67 0.53 -10.29 -11.55
N ARG A 68 0.93 -10.52 -10.30
CA ARG A 68 2.05 -11.42 -9.93
C ARG A 68 1.63 -12.87 -9.75
N GLY A 69 0.36 -13.20 -9.98
CA GLY A 69 -0.15 -14.56 -9.86
C GLY A 69 -0.56 -14.95 -8.44
N GLY A 70 -0.85 -14.00 -7.55
CA GLY A 70 -1.31 -14.31 -6.20
C GLY A 70 -2.35 -13.36 -5.64
N ALA A 71 -3.62 -13.76 -5.71
CA ALA A 71 -4.59 -13.75 -4.62
C ALA A 71 -5.30 -15.11 -4.71
N GLY A 72 -4.65 -16.17 -4.21
CA GLY A 72 -5.07 -17.56 -4.42
C GLY A 72 -4.57 -18.47 -3.30
#